data_AF-A0A966RG32-F1
#
_entry.id   AF-A0A966RG32-F1
#
_cell.length_a   1.000
_cell.length_b   1.000
_cell.length_c   1.000
_cell.angle_alpha   90.00
_cell.angle_beta   90.00
_cell.angle_gamma   90.00
#
_symmetry.space_group_name_H-M   'P 1'
#
loop_
_entity.id
_entity.type
_entity.pdbx_description
1 polymer ?
#
loop_
_entity_poly.entity_id
_entity_poly.type
_entity_poly.pdbx_seq_one_letter_code
_entity_poly.pdbx_strand_id
1 'polypeptide(L)'
;SLLKSAKAGSDHQLQFARSYAALAHTKEQGAEIRNLLDGKFQGLKIDADLRWHLILCLVERGMSSRAEIDAELERDNTLTGALSHERCIAAFPTLEAKEAAFKKATEDESITNWSRLSAIQGYNRPIQRHLHEGFVDRYFDLILETYNSKSYEVSTSIIDLLYPSYLISTQTLAKTDAWLNGPGKDSHPTLRRHILEAKDSLERALRVRAIDK
;
A
#
# COMPACT_ATOMS: atom_id res chain seq x y z
N SER A 1 24.90 1.20 -11.11
CA SER A 1 23.51 1.69 -10.90
C SER A 1 23.56 3.19 -10.64
N LEU A 2 22.46 3.92 -10.88
CA LEU A 2 22.38 5.36 -10.61
C LEU A 2 22.77 5.71 -9.17
N LEU A 3 22.40 4.86 -8.22
CA LEU A 3 22.79 4.96 -6.81
C LEU A 3 24.33 4.93 -6.60
N LYS A 4 25.04 4.02 -7.29
CA LYS A 4 26.51 3.90 -7.21
C LYS A 4 27.26 5.04 -7.89
N SER A 5 26.64 5.71 -8.85
CA SER A 5 27.24 6.86 -9.56
C SER A 5 26.90 8.22 -8.94
N ALA A 6 25.97 8.27 -7.97
CA ALA A 6 25.61 9.52 -7.31
C ALA A 6 26.70 10.01 -6.36
N LYS A 7 26.87 11.33 -6.26
CA LYS A 7 27.78 11.95 -5.29
C LYS A 7 27.39 11.53 -3.87
N ALA A 8 28.36 11.06 -3.09
CA ALA A 8 28.16 10.68 -1.69
C ALA A 8 27.56 11.85 -0.88
N GLY A 9 26.54 11.56 -0.08
CA GLY A 9 25.83 12.55 0.76
C GLY A 9 24.89 13.49 -0.01
N SER A 10 24.63 13.25 -1.30
CA SER A 10 23.74 14.10 -2.09
C SER A 10 22.27 13.68 -2.04
N ASP A 11 21.36 14.62 -2.28
CA ASP A 11 19.93 14.33 -2.41
C ASP A 11 19.62 13.31 -3.50
N HIS A 12 20.38 13.33 -4.61
CA HIS A 12 20.28 12.32 -5.65
C HIS A 12 20.60 10.91 -5.12
N GLN A 13 21.60 10.77 -4.25
CA GLN A 13 21.93 9.49 -3.64
C GLN A 13 20.77 8.98 -2.78
N LEU A 14 20.15 9.86 -1.99
CA LEU A 14 18.96 9.53 -1.20
C LEU A 14 17.79 9.10 -2.08
N GLN A 15 17.46 9.88 -3.13
CA GLN A 15 16.34 9.57 -4.02
C GLN A 15 16.56 8.27 -4.80
N PHE A 16 17.78 8.00 -5.25
CA PHE A 16 18.11 6.74 -5.90
C PHE A 16 18.07 5.55 -4.94
N ALA A 17 18.44 5.72 -3.67
CA ALA A 17 18.32 4.65 -2.66
C ALA A 17 16.84 4.30 -2.41
N ARG A 18 15.99 5.31 -2.22
CA ARG A 18 14.53 5.13 -2.05
C ARG A 18 13.91 4.45 -3.27
N SER A 19 14.25 4.92 -4.46
CA SER A 19 13.74 4.37 -5.73
C SER A 19 14.22 2.94 -5.97
N TYR A 20 15.49 2.66 -5.70
CA TYR A 20 16.06 1.31 -5.80
C TYR A 20 15.30 0.33 -4.90
N ALA A 21 15.07 0.70 -3.64
CA ALA A 21 14.36 -0.16 -2.70
C ALA A 21 12.91 -0.42 -3.12
N ALA A 22 12.21 0.62 -3.62
CA ALA A 22 10.84 0.49 -4.08
C ALA A 22 10.71 -0.41 -5.33
N LEU A 23 11.68 -0.34 -6.25
CA LEU A 23 11.69 -1.03 -7.53
C LEU A 23 12.45 -2.37 -7.53
N ALA A 24 12.94 -2.83 -6.38
CA ALA A 24 13.62 -4.12 -6.29
C ALA A 24 12.64 -5.29 -6.53
N HIS A 25 13.03 -6.27 -7.33
CA HIS A 25 12.21 -7.43 -7.68
C HIS A 25 12.91 -8.77 -7.40
N THR A 26 14.25 -8.80 -7.33
CA THR A 26 15.00 -10.05 -7.08
C THR A 26 15.48 -10.16 -5.63
N LYS A 27 15.83 -11.38 -5.20
CA LYS A 27 16.38 -11.63 -3.86
C LYS A 27 17.70 -10.89 -3.64
N GLU A 28 18.53 -10.82 -4.67
CA GLU A 28 19.82 -10.12 -4.65
C GLU A 28 19.61 -8.62 -4.47
N GLN A 29 18.59 -8.05 -5.13
CA GLN A 29 18.23 -6.64 -4.94
C GLN A 29 17.69 -6.40 -3.53
N GLY A 30 16.90 -7.33 -2.97
CA GLY A 30 16.48 -7.28 -1.57
C GLY A 30 17.65 -7.35 -0.58
N ALA A 31 18.67 -8.16 -0.85
CA ALA A 31 19.90 -8.18 -0.05
C ALA A 31 20.66 -6.85 -0.11
N GLU A 32 20.62 -6.14 -1.24
CA GLU A 32 21.18 -4.79 -1.32
C GLU A 32 20.36 -3.78 -0.50
N ILE A 33 19.03 -3.88 -0.44
CA ILE A 33 18.21 -3.06 0.47
C ILE A 33 18.66 -3.27 1.92
N ARG A 34 18.95 -4.51 2.31
CA ARG A 34 19.52 -4.82 3.62
C ARG A 34 20.86 -4.13 3.84
N ASN A 35 21.75 -4.16 2.85
CA ASN A 35 23.03 -3.44 2.93
C ASN A 35 22.84 -1.92 3.10
N LEU A 36 21.83 -1.33 2.45
CA LEU A 36 21.47 0.07 2.66
C LEU A 36 21.01 0.31 4.10
N LEU A 37 20.12 -0.53 4.63
CA LEU A 37 19.58 -0.42 5.99
C LEU A 37 20.68 -0.57 7.06
N ASP A 38 21.65 -1.46 6.82
CA ASP A 38 22.81 -1.69 7.67
C ASP A 38 23.86 -0.56 7.58
N GLY A 39 23.62 0.47 6.76
CA GLY A 39 24.53 1.61 6.61
C GLY A 39 25.82 1.29 5.85
N LYS A 40 25.86 0.22 5.06
CA LYS A 40 27.06 -0.21 4.31
C LYS A 40 27.34 0.64 3.07
N PHE A 41 26.46 1.58 2.73
CA PHE A 41 26.61 2.43 1.56
C PHE A 41 27.21 3.79 1.94
N GLN A 42 28.43 4.04 1.45
CA GLN A 42 29.19 5.24 1.83
C GLN A 42 28.44 6.54 1.49
N GLY A 43 28.35 7.43 2.48
CA GLY A 43 27.76 8.76 2.35
C GLY A 43 26.24 8.80 2.43
N LEU A 44 25.54 7.66 2.41
CA LEU A 44 24.10 7.63 2.56
C LEU A 44 23.73 7.70 4.06
N LYS A 45 23.18 8.83 4.49
CA LYS A 45 22.63 8.97 5.84
C LYS A 45 21.32 8.19 5.94
N ILE A 46 21.25 7.28 6.90
CA ILE A 46 20.08 6.44 7.18
C ILE A 46 19.33 7.02 8.38
N ASP A 47 18.50 8.05 8.12
CA ASP A 47 17.60 8.62 9.14
C ASP A 47 16.33 7.77 9.34
N ALA A 48 15.50 8.13 10.33
CA ALA A 48 14.30 7.37 10.70
C ALA A 48 13.36 7.13 9.49
N ASP A 49 13.11 8.17 8.70
CA ASP A 49 12.24 8.09 7.52
C ASP A 49 12.78 7.11 6.47
N LEU A 50 14.10 7.15 6.19
CA LEU A 50 14.71 6.21 5.28
C LEU A 50 14.75 4.78 5.86
N ARG A 51 14.99 4.63 7.18
CA ARG A 51 14.97 3.31 7.85
C ARG A 51 13.61 2.63 7.69
N TRP A 52 12.53 3.32 8.03
CA TRP A 52 11.17 2.80 7.88
C TRP A 52 10.83 2.49 6.42
N HIS A 53 11.28 3.32 5.48
CA HIS A 53 11.11 3.04 4.04
C HIS A 53 11.81 1.75 3.62
N LEU A 54 13.07 1.56 4.02
CA LEU A 54 13.85 0.36 3.70
C LEU A 54 13.28 -0.89 4.37
N ILE A 55 12.87 -0.79 5.64
CA ILE A 55 12.19 -1.87 6.37
C ILE A 55 10.89 -2.24 5.68
N LEU A 56 10.04 -1.28 5.34
CA LEU A 56 8.80 -1.54 4.61
C LEU A 56 9.06 -2.29 3.30
N CYS A 57 10.07 -1.88 2.54
CA CYS A 57 10.47 -2.58 1.31
C CYS A 57 10.98 -4.01 1.56
N LEU A 58 11.65 -4.27 2.67
CA LEU A 58 12.05 -5.64 3.06
C LEU A 58 10.85 -6.46 3.51
N VAL A 59 9.99 -5.90 4.36
CA VAL A 59 8.79 -6.56 4.89
C VAL A 59 7.85 -6.98 3.77
N GLU A 60 7.57 -6.09 2.81
CA GLU A 60 6.67 -6.43 1.69
C GLU A 60 7.21 -7.57 0.79
N ARG A 61 8.52 -7.86 0.87
CA ARG A 61 9.18 -8.96 0.16
C ARG A 61 9.38 -10.20 1.05
N GLY A 62 8.92 -10.18 2.30
CA GLY A 62 9.14 -11.26 3.26
C GLY A 62 10.60 -11.38 3.70
N MET A 63 11.38 -10.30 3.59
CA MET A 63 12.81 -10.25 3.90
C MET A 63 13.11 -9.51 5.21
N SER A 64 12.09 -9.34 6.05
CA SER A 64 12.22 -8.85 7.42
C SER A 64 11.19 -9.55 8.31
N SER A 65 11.44 -9.54 9.61
CA SER A 65 10.66 -10.23 10.64
C SER A 65 9.91 -9.25 11.54
N ARG A 66 8.91 -9.78 12.26
CA ARG A 66 8.17 -9.00 13.27
C ARG A 66 9.09 -8.40 14.34
N ALA A 67 10.06 -9.19 14.80
CA ALA A 67 11.02 -8.76 15.81
C ALA A 67 11.88 -7.57 15.36
N GLU A 68 12.28 -7.52 14.07
CA GLU A 68 13.02 -6.37 13.53
C GLU A 68 12.17 -5.10 13.46
N ILE A 69 10.89 -5.24 13.10
CA ILE A 69 9.94 -4.12 13.05
C ILE A 69 9.67 -3.59 14.46
N ASP A 70 9.47 -4.48 15.44
CA ASP A 70 9.28 -4.09 16.84
C ASP A 70 10.54 -3.42 17.41
N ALA A 71 11.73 -3.93 17.10
CA ALA A 71 13.00 -3.30 17.51
C ALA A 71 13.20 -1.92 16.87
N GLU A 72 12.74 -1.69 15.64
CA GLU A 72 12.78 -0.35 15.04
C GLU A 72 11.79 0.60 15.71
N LEU A 73 10.61 0.12 16.13
CA LEU A 73 9.66 0.93 16.91
C LEU A 73 10.25 1.34 18.27
N GLU A 74 10.99 0.47 18.94
CA GLU A 74 11.71 0.83 20.16
C GLU A 74 12.76 1.91 19.91
N ARG A 75 13.42 1.88 18.74
CA ARG A 75 14.40 2.89 18.31
C ARG A 75 13.74 4.22 17.93
N ASP A 76 12.58 4.19 17.30
CA ASP A 76 11.80 5.36 16.88
C ASP A 76 10.42 5.37 17.57
N ASN A 77 10.43 5.66 18.87
CA ASN A 77 9.22 5.75 19.70
C ASN A 77 8.50 7.11 19.52
N THR A 78 8.26 7.48 18.27
CA THR A 78 7.49 8.66 17.88
C THR A 78 6.13 8.25 17.32
N LEU A 79 5.21 9.20 17.19
CA LEU A 79 3.93 8.95 16.54
C LEU A 79 4.12 8.45 15.08
N THR A 80 5.05 9.05 14.35
CA THR A 80 5.38 8.66 12.97
C THR A 80 6.06 7.29 12.91
N GLY A 81 6.85 6.94 13.91
CA GLY A 81 7.41 5.60 14.07
C GLY A 81 6.33 4.55 14.32
N ALA A 82 5.36 4.82 15.20
CA ALA A 82 4.22 3.94 15.44
C ALA A 82 3.36 3.73 14.18
N LEU A 83 3.08 4.79 13.41
CA LEU A 83 2.37 4.67 12.13
C LEU A 83 3.16 3.87 11.09
N SER A 84 4.48 4.03 11.06
CA SER A 84 5.35 3.26 10.17
C SER A 84 5.43 1.78 10.55
N HIS A 85 5.45 1.49 11.86
CA HIS A 85 5.31 0.14 12.40
C HIS A 85 4.02 -0.51 11.95
N GLU A 86 2.86 0.13 12.17
CA GLU A 86 1.56 -0.39 11.76
C GLU A 86 1.51 -0.69 10.26
N ARG A 87 2.07 0.20 9.44
CA ARG A 87 2.19 0.00 7.99
C ARG A 87 3.03 -1.22 7.66
N CYS A 88 4.15 -1.43 8.34
CA CYS A 88 4.98 -2.61 8.15
C CYS A 88 4.23 -3.89 8.56
N ILE A 89 3.51 -3.89 9.68
CA ILE A 89 2.69 -5.04 10.10
C ILE A 89 1.66 -5.41 9.02
N ALA A 90 0.97 -4.43 8.44
CA ALA A 90 0.01 -4.67 7.36
C ALA A 90 0.67 -5.08 6.02
N ALA A 91 1.97 -4.83 5.86
CA ALA A 91 2.72 -5.09 4.63
C ALA A 91 3.30 -6.50 4.51
N PHE A 92 3.22 -7.35 5.54
CA PHE A 92 3.66 -8.74 5.43
C PHE A 92 2.97 -9.46 4.24
N PRO A 93 3.70 -10.25 3.43
CA PRO A 93 3.19 -10.90 2.23
C PRO A 93 2.43 -12.18 2.57
N THR A 94 1.45 -12.09 3.47
CA THR A 94 0.65 -13.21 3.97
C THR A 94 -0.82 -12.84 3.91
N LEU A 95 -1.69 -13.83 3.66
CA LEU A 95 -3.13 -13.58 3.63
C LEU A 95 -3.65 -13.12 4.99
N GLU A 96 -3.06 -13.64 6.07
CA GLU A 96 -3.37 -13.28 7.45
C GLU A 96 -3.12 -11.79 7.72
N ALA A 97 -2.00 -11.25 7.24
CA ALA A 97 -1.70 -9.82 7.35
C ALA A 97 -2.67 -8.97 6.53
N LYS A 98 -3.08 -9.43 5.34
CA LYS A 98 -4.09 -8.74 4.53
C LYS A 98 -5.46 -8.73 5.18
N GLU A 99 -5.86 -9.86 5.76
CA GLU A 99 -7.11 -9.99 6.50
C GLU A 99 -7.14 -9.03 7.70
N ALA A 100 -6.07 -9.03 8.50
CA ALA A 100 -5.97 -8.16 9.67
C ALA A 100 -5.96 -6.68 9.28
N ALA A 101 -5.23 -6.30 8.23
CA ALA A 101 -5.16 -4.92 7.76
C ALA A 101 -6.49 -4.44 7.17
N PHE A 102 -7.17 -5.28 6.39
CA PHE A 102 -8.49 -4.98 5.83
C PHE A 102 -9.51 -4.75 6.95
N LYS A 103 -9.61 -5.70 7.90
CA LYS A 103 -10.50 -5.57 9.07
C LYS A 103 -10.21 -4.33 9.90
N LYS A 104 -8.93 -4.08 10.23
CA LYS A 104 -8.53 -2.86 10.95
C LYS A 104 -8.97 -1.61 10.19
N ALA A 105 -8.84 -1.57 8.87
CA ALA A 105 -9.22 -0.40 8.09
C ALA A 105 -10.74 -0.18 8.00
N THR A 106 -11.53 -1.27 7.91
CA THR A 106 -12.97 -1.21 7.60
C THR A 106 -13.88 -1.35 8.82
N GLU A 107 -13.45 -2.05 9.86
CA GLU A 107 -14.31 -2.44 11.00
C GLU A 107 -13.90 -1.76 12.32
N ASP A 108 -12.63 -1.39 12.49
CA ASP A 108 -12.16 -0.77 13.74
C ASP A 108 -12.46 0.73 13.76
N GLU A 109 -13.39 1.15 14.62
CA GLU A 109 -13.74 2.57 14.81
C GLU A 109 -12.98 3.24 15.95
N SER A 110 -12.14 2.50 16.69
CA SER A 110 -11.35 3.05 17.79
C SER A 110 -10.06 3.73 17.33
N ILE A 111 -9.67 3.53 16.07
CA ILE A 111 -8.41 4.01 15.51
C ILE A 111 -8.52 5.41 14.90
N THR A 112 -7.39 6.11 14.86
CA THR A 112 -7.27 7.38 14.13
C THR A 112 -7.30 7.17 12.62
N ASN A 113 -7.64 8.23 11.87
CA ASN A 113 -7.56 8.16 10.41
C ASN A 113 -6.13 7.87 9.92
N TRP A 114 -5.10 8.37 10.60
CA TRP A 114 -3.70 8.07 10.27
C TRP A 114 -3.34 6.59 10.44
N SER A 115 -3.85 5.95 11.48
CA SER A 115 -3.68 4.50 11.69
C SER A 115 -4.39 3.70 10.60
N ARG A 116 -5.63 4.11 10.26
CA ARG A 116 -6.40 3.53 9.15
C ARG A 116 -5.64 3.63 7.82
N LEU A 117 -5.12 4.80 7.49
CA LEU A 117 -4.29 5.02 6.30
C LEU A 117 -3.02 4.16 6.32
N SER A 118 -2.39 3.98 7.48
CA SER A 118 -1.21 3.12 7.61
C SER A 118 -1.53 1.65 7.36
N ALA A 119 -2.66 1.15 7.88
CA ALA A 119 -3.16 -0.18 7.58
C ALA A 119 -3.46 -0.35 6.08
N ILE A 120 -4.16 0.60 5.45
CA ILE A 120 -4.47 0.55 4.02
C ILE A 120 -3.20 0.58 3.15
N GLN A 121 -2.22 1.43 3.47
CA GLN A 121 -0.97 1.53 2.73
C GLN A 121 -0.06 0.29 2.88
N GLY A 122 -0.14 -0.40 4.02
CA GLY A 122 0.50 -1.69 4.22
C GLY A 122 -0.25 -2.81 3.50
N TYR A 123 -1.58 -2.81 3.51
CA TYR A 123 -2.42 -3.73 2.74
C TYR A 123 -2.10 -3.63 1.24
N ASN A 124 -2.13 -2.43 0.67
CA ASN A 124 -1.99 -2.16 -0.76
C ASN A 124 -0.55 -2.20 -1.30
N ARG A 125 0.09 -3.37 -1.22
CA ARG A 125 1.41 -3.58 -1.86
C ARG A 125 1.26 -4.09 -3.30
N PRO A 126 1.72 -3.35 -4.34
CA PRO A 126 1.55 -3.76 -5.74
C PRO A 126 2.14 -5.13 -6.09
N ILE A 127 3.25 -5.48 -5.43
CA ILE A 127 3.94 -6.76 -5.64
C ILE A 127 3.18 -7.95 -5.03
N GLN A 128 2.22 -7.68 -4.14
CA GLN A 128 1.41 -8.67 -3.43
C GLN A 128 -0.02 -8.76 -3.98
N ARG A 129 -0.30 -8.14 -5.13
CA ARG A 129 -1.65 -8.09 -5.73
C ARG A 129 -2.38 -9.44 -5.82
N HIS A 130 -1.66 -10.54 -5.97
CA HIS A 130 -2.21 -11.89 -6.01
C HIS A 130 -2.93 -12.29 -4.70
N LEU A 131 -2.62 -11.65 -3.57
CA LEU A 131 -3.30 -11.88 -2.30
C LEU A 131 -4.64 -11.12 -2.18
N HIS A 132 -4.94 -10.21 -3.11
CA HIS A 132 -6.09 -9.31 -2.99
C HIS A 132 -7.36 -9.83 -3.67
N GLU A 133 -7.28 -10.92 -4.45
CA GLU A 133 -8.41 -11.43 -5.25
C GLU A 133 -9.65 -11.73 -4.38
N GLY A 134 -9.44 -12.34 -3.20
CA GLY A 134 -10.51 -12.66 -2.25
C GLY A 134 -11.14 -11.45 -1.54
N PHE A 135 -10.60 -10.25 -1.73
CA PHE A 135 -11.11 -9.02 -1.12
C PHE A 135 -11.97 -8.19 -2.07
N VAL A 136 -11.99 -8.53 -3.38
CA VAL A 136 -12.70 -7.72 -4.38
C VAL A 136 -14.20 -7.70 -4.11
N ASP A 137 -14.81 -8.86 -3.86
CA ASP A 137 -16.26 -8.92 -3.55
C ASP A 137 -16.56 -8.22 -2.24
N ARG A 138 -15.74 -8.48 -1.21
CA ARG A 138 -15.86 -7.84 0.11
C ARG A 138 -15.79 -6.31 0.03
N TYR A 139 -14.93 -5.77 -0.84
CA TYR A 139 -14.86 -4.34 -1.10
C TYR A 139 -16.19 -3.84 -1.68
N PHE A 140 -16.73 -4.46 -2.73
CA PHE A 140 -18.00 -4.00 -3.31
C PHE A 140 -19.20 -4.16 -2.37
N ASP A 141 -19.20 -5.19 -1.53
CA ASP A 141 -20.25 -5.43 -0.53
C ASP A 141 -20.27 -4.34 0.56
N LEU A 142 -19.11 -3.80 0.98
CA LEU A 142 -19.03 -2.85 2.10
C LEU A 142 -19.20 -1.37 1.73
N ILE A 143 -18.99 -0.98 0.47
CA ILE A 143 -18.88 0.44 0.06
C ILE A 143 -20.11 1.26 0.44
N LEU A 144 -21.30 0.74 0.14
CA LEU A 144 -22.54 1.49 0.31
C LEU A 144 -22.81 1.77 1.79
N GLU A 145 -22.67 0.75 2.64
CA GLU A 145 -22.80 0.91 4.09
C GLU A 145 -21.71 1.83 4.65
N THR A 146 -20.47 1.66 4.22
CA THR A 146 -19.33 2.49 4.65
C THR A 146 -19.58 3.97 4.39
N TYR A 147 -20.09 4.31 3.20
CA TYR A 147 -20.40 5.70 2.85
C TYR A 147 -21.54 6.27 3.70
N ASN A 148 -22.56 5.46 3.99
CA ASN A 148 -23.75 5.91 4.70
C ASN A 148 -23.58 5.97 6.23
N SER A 149 -22.64 5.21 6.79
CA SER A 149 -22.48 5.04 8.25
C SER A 149 -21.27 5.77 8.83
N LYS A 150 -20.21 6.00 8.04
CA LYS A 150 -18.96 6.61 8.51
C LYS A 150 -18.87 8.09 8.12
N SER A 151 -17.97 8.83 8.78
CA SER A 151 -17.67 10.20 8.37
C SER A 151 -17.13 10.25 6.94
N TYR A 152 -17.30 11.40 6.27
CA TYR A 152 -16.81 11.57 4.89
C TYR A 152 -15.31 11.28 4.73
N GLU A 153 -14.48 11.78 5.64
CA GLU A 153 -13.03 11.54 5.63
C GLU A 153 -12.69 10.05 5.73
N VAL A 154 -13.38 9.33 6.63
CA VAL A 154 -13.14 7.90 6.84
C VAL A 154 -13.66 7.08 5.67
N SER A 155 -14.88 7.35 5.21
CA SER A 155 -15.48 6.60 4.11
C SER A 155 -14.71 6.78 2.81
N THR A 156 -14.32 8.00 2.46
CA THR A 156 -13.49 8.25 1.26
C THR A 156 -12.11 7.59 1.35
N SER A 157 -11.47 7.63 2.52
CA SER A 157 -10.19 6.92 2.74
C SER A 157 -10.33 5.41 2.50
N ILE A 158 -11.42 4.79 2.95
CA ILE A 158 -11.70 3.37 2.68
C ILE A 158 -12.00 3.14 1.20
N ILE A 159 -12.96 3.88 0.64
CA ILE A 159 -13.51 3.66 -0.71
C ILE A 159 -12.44 3.86 -1.78
N ASP A 160 -11.73 4.98 -1.73
CA ASP A 160 -10.76 5.34 -2.76
C ASP A 160 -9.50 4.49 -2.65
N LEU A 161 -9.03 4.25 -1.42
CA LEU A 161 -7.74 3.60 -1.22
C LEU A 161 -7.84 2.07 -1.21
N LEU A 162 -8.97 1.46 -0.84
CA LEU A 162 -9.15 -0.01 -0.94
C LEU A 162 -9.72 -0.48 -2.29
N TYR A 163 -10.06 0.43 -3.21
CA TYR A 163 -10.42 0.02 -4.57
C TYR A 163 -9.31 -0.87 -5.16
N PRO A 164 -9.64 -2.01 -5.80
CA PRO A 164 -8.69 -3.01 -6.27
C PRO A 164 -7.90 -2.57 -7.52
N SER A 165 -7.27 -1.40 -7.48
CA SER A 165 -6.57 -0.73 -8.57
C SER A 165 -5.40 -1.52 -9.16
N TYR A 166 -4.75 -2.39 -8.38
CA TYR A 166 -3.66 -3.26 -8.85
C TYR A 166 -4.14 -4.55 -9.52
N LEU A 167 -5.41 -4.92 -9.35
CA LEU A 167 -6.04 -6.06 -10.04
C LEU A 167 -6.61 -5.59 -11.37
N ILE A 168 -5.72 -5.22 -12.29
CA ILE A 168 -6.08 -4.73 -13.62
C ILE A 168 -6.54 -5.93 -14.48
N SER A 169 -7.84 -6.19 -14.50
CA SER A 169 -8.47 -7.29 -15.23
C SER A 169 -9.88 -6.91 -15.73
N THR A 170 -10.36 -7.61 -16.75
CA THR A 170 -11.76 -7.47 -17.22
C THR A 170 -12.76 -7.93 -16.16
N GLN A 171 -12.38 -8.87 -15.28
CA GLN A 171 -13.22 -9.32 -14.16
C GLN A 171 -13.42 -8.21 -13.12
N THR A 172 -12.37 -7.50 -12.74
CA THR A 172 -12.47 -6.35 -11.83
C THR A 172 -13.37 -5.27 -12.42
N LEU A 173 -13.21 -4.97 -13.72
CA LEU A 173 -14.04 -4.00 -14.42
C LEU A 173 -15.52 -4.41 -14.42
N ALA A 174 -15.80 -5.68 -14.71
CA ALA A 174 -17.16 -6.22 -14.68
C ALA A 174 -17.81 -6.12 -13.29
N LYS A 175 -17.04 -6.33 -12.22
CA LYS A 175 -17.52 -6.15 -10.84
C LYS A 175 -17.80 -4.66 -10.52
N THR A 176 -16.94 -3.75 -10.97
CA THR A 176 -17.18 -2.30 -10.87
C THR A 176 -18.47 -1.90 -11.59
N ASP A 177 -18.68 -2.40 -12.81
CA ASP A 177 -19.89 -2.15 -13.59
C ASP A 177 -21.15 -2.77 -12.96
N ALA A 178 -21.05 -3.99 -12.45
CA ALA A 178 -22.15 -4.64 -11.75
C ALA A 178 -22.56 -3.84 -10.51
N TRP A 179 -21.60 -3.35 -9.74
CA TRP A 179 -21.88 -2.51 -8.57
C TRP A 179 -22.54 -1.19 -8.99
N LEU A 180 -22.00 -0.49 -10.00
CA LEU A 180 -22.55 0.78 -10.50
C LEU A 180 -23.97 0.64 -11.08
N ASN A 181 -24.33 -0.51 -11.64
CA ASN A 181 -25.66 -0.74 -12.23
C ASN A 181 -26.64 -1.43 -11.26
N GLY A 182 -26.14 -1.99 -10.16
CA GLY A 182 -26.93 -2.65 -9.12
C GLY A 182 -26.94 -1.82 -7.83
N PRO A 183 -26.27 -2.28 -6.73
CA PRO A 183 -26.34 -1.61 -5.42
C PRO A 183 -25.97 -0.13 -5.43
N GLY A 184 -25.05 0.28 -6.30
CA GLY A 184 -24.58 1.66 -6.43
C GLY A 184 -25.39 2.54 -7.37
N LYS A 185 -26.42 2.01 -8.04
CA LYS A 185 -27.19 2.72 -9.09
C LYS A 185 -27.76 4.03 -8.59
N ASP A 186 -28.46 3.98 -7.46
CA ASP A 186 -29.16 5.11 -6.83
C ASP A 186 -28.41 5.62 -5.58
N SER A 187 -27.12 5.29 -5.48
CA SER A 187 -26.26 5.75 -4.37
C SER A 187 -25.98 7.26 -4.45
N HIS A 188 -25.46 7.82 -3.36
CA HIS A 188 -25.15 9.25 -3.29
C HIS A 188 -24.25 9.68 -4.46
N PRO A 189 -24.51 10.83 -5.14
CA PRO A 189 -23.76 11.24 -6.33
C PRO A 189 -22.24 11.30 -6.14
N THR A 190 -21.78 11.78 -4.97
CA THR A 190 -20.35 11.78 -4.62
C THR A 190 -19.78 10.38 -4.58
N LEU A 191 -20.43 9.43 -3.92
CA LEU A 191 -19.98 8.04 -3.86
C LEU A 191 -19.88 7.44 -5.27
N ARG A 192 -20.94 7.63 -6.07
CA ARG A 192 -20.97 7.13 -7.45
C ARG A 192 -19.82 7.72 -8.28
N ARG A 193 -19.49 9.00 -8.10
CA ARG A 193 -18.35 9.66 -8.76
C ARG A 193 -17.01 9.01 -8.41
N HIS A 194 -16.76 8.69 -7.14
CA HIS A 194 -15.53 8.00 -6.73
C HIS A 194 -15.34 6.66 -7.48
N ILE A 195 -16.40 5.86 -7.57
CA ILE A 195 -16.33 4.57 -8.27
C ILE A 195 -16.19 4.73 -9.79
N LEU A 196 -16.82 5.76 -10.39
CA LEU A 196 -16.62 6.08 -11.81
C LEU A 196 -15.18 6.52 -12.13
N GLU A 197 -14.57 7.36 -11.29
CA GLU A 197 -13.16 7.78 -11.46
C GLU A 197 -12.19 6.60 -11.33
N ALA A 198 -12.48 5.67 -10.40
CA ALA A 198 -11.73 4.43 -10.25
C ALA A 198 -11.90 3.49 -11.45
N LYS A 199 -13.11 3.40 -12.01
CA LYS A 199 -13.41 2.69 -13.26
C LYS A 199 -12.60 3.25 -14.42
N ASP A 200 -12.63 4.56 -14.64
CA ASP A 200 -11.92 5.22 -15.75
C ASP A 200 -10.41 4.93 -15.70
N SER A 201 -9.85 4.95 -14.49
CA SER A 201 -8.45 4.59 -14.26
C SER A 201 -8.15 3.12 -14.61
N LEU A 202 -9.03 2.20 -14.24
CA LEU A 202 -8.92 0.78 -14.56
C LEU A 202 -9.03 0.51 -16.07
N GLU A 203 -9.98 1.14 -16.75
CA GLU A 203 -10.13 1.01 -18.21
C GLU A 203 -8.90 1.53 -18.96
N ARG A 204 -8.35 2.68 -18.51
CA ARG A 204 -7.10 3.21 -19.07
C ARG A 204 -5.94 2.23 -18.89
N ALA A 205 -5.81 1.63 -17.71
CA ALA A 205 -4.77 0.64 -17.44
C ALA A 205 -4.93 -0.62 -18.31
N LEU A 206 -6.16 -1.08 -18.56
CA LEU A 206 -6.44 -2.19 -19.48
C LEU A 206 -6.07 -1.86 -20.92
N ARG A 207 -6.38 -0.65 -21.41
CA ARG A 207 -6.00 -0.19 -22.76
C ARG A 207 -4.48 -0.17 -22.94
N VAL A 208 -3.74 0.35 -21.96
CA VAL A 208 -2.26 0.40 -22.01
C VAL A 208 -1.67 -1.02 -22.05
N ARG A 209 -2.13 -1.93 -21.19
CA ARG A 209 -1.66 -3.34 -21.18
C ARG A 209 -1.92 -4.09 -22.50
N ALA A 210 -2.95 -3.72 -23.24
CA ALA A 210 -3.23 -4.34 -24.53
C ALA A 210 -2.22 -3.91 -25.62
N ILE A 211 -1.57 -2.76 -25.44
CA ILE A 211 -0.58 -2.18 -26.36
C ILE A 211 0.85 -2.60 -25.97
N ASP A 212 1.16 -2.67 -24.67
CA ASP A 212 2.49 -3.03 -24.12
C ASP A 212 2.87 -4.53 -24.27
N LYS A 213 2.33 -5.23 -25.28
CA LYS A 213 2.64 -6.64 -25.57
C LYS A 213 3.97 -6.84 -26.29
#